data_AF-A0A4P5YC46-F1
#
_entry.id   AF-A0A4P5YC46-F1
#
_cell.length_a   1.000
_cell.length_b   1.000
_cell.length_c   1.000
_cell.angle_alpha   90.00
_cell.angle_beta   90.00
_cell.angle_gamma   90.00
#
_symmetry.space_group_name_H-M   'P 1'
#
loop_
_entity.id
_entity.type
_entity.pdbx_description
1 polymer ?
#
loop_
_entity_poly.entity_id
_entity_poly.type
_entity_poly.pdbx_seq_one_letter_code
_entity_poly.pdbx_strand_id
1 'polypeptide(L)'
;MSMKTRQYLLIAGIVIFGAISLPSVYAAPTVEILMEKTTFTYCEKLFYTIQISEITGEPAVIHIRDQAGKSSSAIPIPVSKLQNPIPSMIPFEAEIFPVGKYFIDVEYAGAKDSAEFDLIDSGNICIPITIKQVAYSWINDKMSDGFFIDAINKFVDKNIISIPDKINEKNLENIHIPKWVKNIVGWWLEEKISDNEFSHAIQYLINKEIIII
;
A
#
# COMPACT_ATOMS: atom_id res chain seq x y z
N MET A 1 73.89 -27.13 -72.29
CA MET A 1 73.06 -25.91 -72.13
C MET A 1 72.21 -26.11 -70.88
N SER A 2 72.46 -25.31 -69.84
CA SER A 2 71.91 -25.47 -68.48
C SER A 2 70.41 -25.13 -68.44
N MET A 3 69.57 -26.08 -68.01
CA MET A 3 68.18 -25.80 -67.62
C MET A 3 68.13 -25.60 -66.11
N LYS A 4 67.89 -24.35 -65.68
CA LYS A 4 67.66 -23.99 -64.27
C LYS A 4 66.22 -24.30 -63.86
N THR A 5 66.12 -25.04 -62.78
CA THR A 5 64.93 -25.40 -62.00
C THR A 5 64.21 -24.16 -61.45
N ARG A 6 62.86 -24.19 -61.45
CA ARG A 6 62.05 -23.38 -60.52
C ARG A 6 61.08 -24.32 -59.80
N GLN A 7 61.40 -24.59 -58.54
CA GLN A 7 60.57 -25.38 -57.64
C GLN A 7 59.76 -24.41 -56.79
N TYR A 8 58.44 -24.41 -56.96
CA TYR A 8 57.53 -23.59 -56.17
C TYR A 8 57.22 -24.32 -54.85
N LEU A 9 57.58 -23.70 -53.72
CA LEU A 9 57.19 -24.16 -52.39
C LEU A 9 55.73 -23.74 -52.13
N LEU A 10 54.81 -24.70 -52.03
CA LEU A 10 53.45 -24.49 -51.53
C LEU A 10 53.48 -24.65 -50.00
N ILE A 11 53.35 -23.55 -49.27
CA ILE A 11 53.19 -23.56 -47.81
C ILE A 11 51.69 -23.66 -47.53
N ALA A 12 51.23 -24.85 -47.14
CA ALA A 12 49.87 -25.05 -46.63
C ALA A 12 49.82 -24.60 -45.16
N GLY A 13 49.22 -23.44 -44.89
CA GLY A 13 48.95 -22.97 -43.53
C GLY A 13 47.75 -23.70 -42.93
N ILE A 14 47.98 -24.52 -41.91
CA ILE A 14 46.90 -25.13 -41.11
C ILE A 14 46.38 -24.05 -40.15
N VAL A 15 45.16 -23.56 -40.40
CA VAL A 15 44.44 -22.68 -39.46
C VAL A 15 43.75 -23.58 -38.44
N ILE A 16 44.31 -23.68 -37.24
CA ILE A 16 43.67 -24.33 -36.09
C ILE A 16 42.63 -23.34 -35.55
N PHE A 17 41.35 -23.57 -35.86
CA PHE A 17 40.23 -22.88 -35.21
C PHE A 17 40.10 -23.42 -33.78
N GLY A 18 40.83 -22.84 -32.85
CA GLY A 18 40.63 -23.09 -31.43
C GLY A 18 39.26 -22.56 -31.02
N ALA A 19 38.33 -23.46 -30.70
CA ALA A 19 37.06 -23.08 -30.08
C ALA A 19 37.36 -22.51 -28.68
N ILE A 20 37.46 -21.19 -28.59
CA ILE A 20 37.50 -20.49 -27.31
C ILE A 20 36.09 -20.62 -26.73
N SER A 21 35.90 -21.60 -25.85
CA SER A 21 34.74 -21.69 -24.99
C SER A 21 34.78 -20.52 -24.01
N LEU A 22 34.09 -19.43 -24.32
CA LEU A 22 33.83 -18.38 -23.33
C LEU A 22 32.94 -18.99 -22.24
N PRO A 23 33.31 -18.90 -20.95
CA PRO A 23 32.39 -19.30 -19.90
C PRO A 23 31.14 -18.41 -20.01
N SER A 24 29.96 -19.04 -20.08
CA SER A 24 28.70 -18.31 -20.01
C SER A 24 28.58 -17.71 -18.61
N VAL A 25 28.85 -16.42 -18.46
CA VAL A 25 28.52 -15.68 -17.24
C VAL A 25 27.06 -15.28 -17.37
N TYR A 26 26.15 -16.08 -16.80
CA TYR A 26 24.76 -15.66 -16.63
C TYR A 26 24.73 -14.53 -15.60
N ALA A 27 24.02 -13.44 -15.90
CA ALA A 27 23.81 -12.36 -14.94
C ALA A 27 22.97 -12.90 -13.77
N ALA A 28 23.32 -12.51 -12.54
CA ALA A 28 22.51 -12.85 -11.38
C ALA A 28 21.18 -12.05 -11.43
N PRO A 29 20.08 -12.61 -10.90
CA PRO A 29 18.83 -11.87 -10.75
C PRO A 29 19.06 -10.58 -9.96
N THR A 30 18.32 -9.53 -10.33
CA THR A 30 18.29 -8.25 -9.62
C THR A 30 16.86 -7.93 -9.19
N VAL A 31 16.73 -7.12 -8.16
CA VAL A 31 15.46 -6.60 -7.65
C VAL A 31 15.66 -5.12 -7.29
N GLU A 32 14.67 -4.30 -7.59
CA GLU A 32 14.65 -2.86 -7.31
C GLU A 32 13.23 -2.43 -6.92
N ILE A 33 13.13 -1.54 -5.94
CA ILE A 33 11.88 -0.90 -5.52
C ILE A 33 11.79 0.47 -6.17
N LEU A 34 10.75 0.66 -6.96
CA LEU A 34 10.44 1.93 -7.60
C LEU A 34 9.25 2.60 -6.90
N MET A 35 9.43 3.87 -6.51
CA MET A 35 8.41 4.68 -5.86
C MET A 35 8.17 5.97 -6.65
N GLU A 36 6.90 6.33 -6.87
CA GLU A 36 6.55 7.60 -7.50
C GLU A 36 6.65 8.79 -6.52
N LYS A 37 6.54 8.50 -5.22
CA LYS A 37 6.69 9.47 -4.13
C LYS A 37 7.22 8.79 -2.87
N THR A 38 7.90 9.56 -2.02
CA THR A 38 8.50 9.08 -0.76
C THR A 38 7.89 9.73 0.47
N THR A 39 6.84 10.53 0.33
CA THR A 39 6.11 11.12 1.46
C THR A 39 4.63 10.77 1.34
N PHE A 40 4.11 10.19 2.41
CA PHE A 40 2.71 9.79 2.53
C PHE A 40 2.07 10.49 3.73
N THR A 41 0.77 10.73 3.63
CA THR A 41 -0.06 11.26 4.71
C THR A 41 -1.07 10.19 5.14
N TYR A 42 -1.78 10.44 6.25
CA TYR A 42 -2.89 9.59 6.64
C TYR A 42 -3.94 9.48 5.53
N CYS A 43 -4.68 8.37 5.51
CA CYS A 43 -5.65 7.97 4.50
C CYS A 43 -5.09 7.66 3.10
N GLU A 44 -3.79 7.88 2.85
CA GLU A 44 -3.15 7.39 1.65
C GLU A 44 -2.74 5.92 1.79
N LYS A 45 -2.68 5.22 0.66
CA LYS A 45 -2.20 3.83 0.59
C LYS A 45 -0.76 3.83 0.10
N LEU A 46 0.08 3.02 0.74
CA LEU A 46 1.41 2.75 0.22
C LEU A 46 1.30 2.13 -1.18
N PHE A 47 2.10 2.63 -2.11
CA PHE A 47 2.20 2.12 -3.47
C PHE A 47 3.65 2.19 -3.95
N TYR A 48 4.14 1.07 -4.47
CA TYR A 48 5.48 0.94 -5.05
C TYR A 48 5.45 -0.18 -6.10
N THR A 49 6.47 -0.26 -6.93
CA THR A 49 6.64 -1.33 -7.92
C THR A 49 7.91 -2.10 -7.63
N ILE A 50 7.81 -3.42 -7.61
CA ILE A 50 8.99 -4.28 -7.63
C ILE A 50 9.38 -4.53 -9.08
N GLN A 51 10.56 -4.06 -9.45
CA GLN A 51 11.20 -4.34 -10.72
C GLN A 51 12.25 -5.45 -10.55
N ILE A 52 12.25 -6.42 -11.47
CA ILE A 52 13.20 -7.53 -11.49
C ILE A 52 13.82 -7.67 -12.88
N SER A 53 15.01 -8.26 -12.97
CA SER A 53 15.64 -8.55 -14.27
C SER A 53 15.09 -9.81 -14.95
N GLU A 54 14.62 -10.79 -14.18
CA GLU A 54 14.13 -12.07 -14.70
C GLU A 54 13.17 -12.76 -13.72
N ILE A 55 12.24 -13.56 -14.25
CA ILE A 55 11.24 -14.29 -13.47
C ILE A 55 11.79 -15.67 -13.13
N THR A 56 12.02 -15.94 -11.85
CA THR A 56 12.56 -17.21 -11.34
C THR A 56 11.48 -18.21 -10.92
N GLY A 57 10.24 -17.75 -10.71
CA GLY A 57 9.13 -18.54 -10.17
C GLY A 57 9.01 -18.49 -8.63
N GLU A 58 10.02 -17.98 -7.93
CA GLU A 58 9.96 -17.73 -6.50
C GLU A 58 9.11 -16.48 -6.19
N PRO A 59 8.54 -16.34 -4.99
CA PRO A 59 7.95 -15.08 -4.55
C PRO A 59 9.04 -14.08 -4.13
N ALA A 60 8.76 -12.79 -4.27
CA ALA A 60 9.50 -11.74 -3.57
C ALA A 60 9.01 -11.71 -2.12
N VAL A 61 9.93 -11.60 -1.16
CA VAL A 61 9.60 -11.51 0.26
C VAL A 61 9.82 -10.09 0.72
N ILE A 62 8.76 -9.47 1.24
CA ILE A 62 8.77 -8.07 1.65
C ILE A 62 8.67 -7.97 3.17
N HIS A 63 9.44 -7.04 3.74
CA HIS A 63 9.27 -6.57 5.11
C HIS A 63 9.08 -5.05 5.08
N ILE A 64 8.09 -4.57 5.84
CA ILE A 64 7.93 -3.14 6.09
C ILE A 64 8.32 -2.90 7.54
N ARG A 65 9.28 -2.01 7.76
CA ARG A 65 9.78 -1.72 9.10
C ARG A 65 9.82 -0.23 9.37
N ASP A 66 9.64 0.13 10.64
CA ASP A 66 9.79 1.51 11.08
C ASP A 66 11.27 1.87 11.33
N GLN A 67 11.53 3.14 11.61
CA GLN A 67 12.85 3.66 11.99
C GLN A 67 13.46 3.03 13.25
N ALA A 68 12.63 2.47 14.14
CA ALA A 68 13.09 1.76 15.33
C ALA A 68 13.46 0.28 15.01
N GLY A 69 13.23 -0.17 13.78
CA GLY A 69 13.48 -1.53 13.33
C GLY A 69 12.35 -2.51 13.65
N LYS A 70 11.20 -2.03 14.17
CA LYS A 70 10.00 -2.88 14.32
C LYS A 70 9.49 -3.22 12.92
N SER A 71 9.45 -4.50 12.62
CA SER A 71 9.11 -5.02 11.30
C SER A 71 7.73 -5.69 11.28
N SER A 72 7.10 -5.66 10.12
CA SER A 72 6.02 -6.58 9.76
C SER A 72 6.52 -8.03 9.78
N SER A 73 5.57 -8.97 9.77
CA SER A 73 5.82 -10.33 9.29
C SER A 73 6.26 -10.31 7.82
N ALA A 74 6.89 -11.39 7.36
CA ALA A 74 7.22 -11.58 5.95
C ALA A 74 5.96 -11.58 5.07
N ILE A 75 5.97 -10.78 4.01
CA ILE A 75 4.88 -10.66 3.04
C ILE A 75 5.34 -11.28 1.71
N PRO A 76 4.96 -12.52 1.39
CA PRO A 76 5.30 -13.14 0.12
C PRO A 76 4.43 -12.59 -1.01
N ILE A 77 5.07 -12.05 -2.05
CA ILE A 77 4.43 -11.51 -3.24
C ILE A 77 4.79 -12.38 -4.45
N PRO A 78 3.81 -13.01 -5.12
CA PRO A 78 4.05 -13.70 -6.37
C PRO A 78 4.56 -12.74 -7.45
N VAL A 79 5.71 -13.06 -8.03
CA VAL A 79 6.33 -12.26 -9.09
C VAL A 79 6.04 -12.92 -10.43
N SER A 80 5.21 -12.28 -11.24
CA SER A 80 4.74 -12.85 -12.54
C SER A 80 5.11 -12.00 -13.75
N LYS A 81 5.63 -10.80 -13.50
CA LYS A 81 6.03 -9.82 -14.53
C LYS A 81 7.39 -9.23 -14.13
N LEU A 82 8.04 -8.55 -15.08
CA LEU A 82 9.28 -7.82 -14.77
C LEU A 82 9.03 -6.59 -13.88
N GLN A 83 7.81 -6.05 -13.91
CA GLN A 83 7.35 -4.98 -13.04
C GLN A 83 6.05 -5.41 -12.36
N ASN A 84 6.02 -5.36 -11.04
CA ASN A 84 4.89 -5.81 -10.23
C ASN A 84 4.47 -4.65 -9.33
N PRO A 85 3.42 -3.90 -9.71
CA PRO A 85 2.87 -2.84 -8.88
C PRO A 85 2.21 -3.44 -7.63
N ILE A 86 2.55 -2.92 -6.46
CA ILE A 86 2.13 -3.41 -5.16
C ILE A 86 1.32 -2.31 -4.45
N PRO A 87 -0.02 -2.30 -4.58
CA PRO A 87 -0.87 -1.45 -3.78
C PRO A 87 -1.10 -2.06 -2.39
N SER A 88 -0.98 -1.25 -1.34
CA SER A 88 -1.43 -1.64 0.00
C SER A 88 -2.94 -1.86 0.02
N MET A 89 -3.39 -2.87 0.77
CA MET A 89 -4.82 -3.13 0.98
C MET A 89 -5.46 -2.10 1.90
N ILE A 90 -4.69 -1.55 2.85
CA ILE A 90 -5.14 -0.59 3.85
C ILE A 90 -4.42 0.75 3.72
N PRO A 91 -5.09 1.87 4.01
CA PRO A 91 -4.43 3.16 4.11
C PRO A 91 -3.60 3.28 5.41
N PHE A 92 -2.80 4.33 5.49
CA PHE A 92 -2.17 4.75 6.75
C PHE A 92 -3.23 5.41 7.65
N GLU A 93 -3.49 4.79 8.81
CA GLU A 93 -4.37 5.30 9.88
C GLU A 93 -3.54 5.64 11.11
N ALA A 94 -3.84 6.75 11.77
CA ALA A 94 -3.03 7.30 12.87
C ALA A 94 -2.94 6.36 14.09
N GLU A 95 -4.00 5.59 14.33
CA GLU A 95 -4.10 4.64 15.43
C GLU A 95 -3.21 3.42 15.23
N ILE A 96 -2.85 3.12 13.98
CA ILE A 96 -2.08 1.92 13.59
C ILE A 96 -0.64 2.29 13.23
N PHE A 97 -0.44 3.43 12.56
CA PHE A 97 0.83 3.85 11.99
C PHE A 97 1.27 5.20 12.58
N PRO A 98 2.22 5.19 13.53
CA PRO A 98 2.84 6.41 14.00
C PRO A 98 3.56 7.16 12.86
N VAL A 99 3.55 8.49 12.90
CA VAL A 99 4.38 9.27 11.99
C VAL A 99 5.86 8.93 12.12
N GLY A 100 6.60 9.02 11.02
CA GLY A 100 8.03 8.79 11.00
C GLY A 100 8.53 8.16 9.70
N LYS A 101 9.80 7.79 9.72
CA LYS A 101 10.47 7.14 8.61
C LYS A 101 10.21 5.63 8.64
N TYR A 102 9.92 5.08 7.47
CA TYR A 102 9.68 3.67 7.21
C TYR A 102 10.55 3.17 6.07
N PHE A 103 10.73 1.86 6.03
CA PHE A 103 11.53 1.17 5.01
C PHE A 103 10.75 -0.01 4.45
N ILE A 104 10.88 -0.21 3.15
CA ILE A 104 10.42 -1.39 2.42
C ILE A 104 11.67 -2.17 2.06
N ASP A 105 11.83 -3.34 2.66
CA ASP A 105 12.92 -4.26 2.32
C ASP A 105 12.35 -5.38 1.46
N VAL A 106 12.97 -5.63 0.30
CA VAL A 106 12.60 -6.73 -0.59
C VAL A 106 13.75 -7.70 -0.75
N GLU A 107 13.44 -8.99 -0.73
CA GLU A 107 14.34 -10.07 -1.12
C GLU A 107 13.71 -10.90 -2.23
N TYR A 108 14.46 -11.17 -3.30
CA TYR A 108 14.01 -11.97 -4.43
C TYR A 108 15.16 -12.78 -5.02
N ALA A 109 15.05 -14.11 -5.00
CA ALA A 109 16.08 -15.01 -5.51
C ALA A 109 17.51 -14.71 -5.00
N GLY A 110 17.62 -14.26 -3.74
CA GLY A 110 18.87 -13.85 -3.09
C GLY A 110 19.32 -12.42 -3.35
N ALA A 111 18.74 -11.73 -4.34
CA ALA A 111 18.92 -10.30 -4.53
C ALA A 111 18.10 -9.52 -3.48
N LYS A 112 18.60 -8.36 -3.07
CA LYS A 112 17.99 -7.53 -2.04
C LYS A 112 17.98 -6.07 -2.46
N ASP A 113 16.94 -5.37 -2.08
CA ASP A 113 16.86 -3.91 -2.19
C ASP A 113 16.08 -3.33 -1.00
N SER A 114 16.28 -2.04 -0.74
CA SER A 114 15.60 -1.30 0.32
C SER A 114 15.28 0.11 -0.12
N ALA A 115 14.03 0.53 0.07
CA ALA A 115 13.57 1.90 -0.18
C ALA A 115 13.00 2.52 1.09
N GLU A 116 13.12 3.83 1.24
CA GLU A 116 12.59 4.58 2.38
C GLU A 116 11.46 5.52 1.98
N PHE A 117 10.54 5.74 2.92
CA PHE A 117 9.50 6.75 2.82
C PHE A 117 9.18 7.34 4.20
N ASP A 118 8.63 8.55 4.20
CA ASP A 118 8.19 9.26 5.40
C ASP A 118 6.66 9.29 5.46
N LEU A 119 6.10 8.91 6.61
CA LEU A 119 4.69 9.12 6.95
C LEU A 119 4.60 10.37 7.83
N ILE A 120 3.87 11.38 7.35
CA ILE A 120 3.66 12.63 8.06
C ILE A 120 2.18 12.86 8.37
N ASP A 121 1.92 13.55 9.46
CA ASP A 121 0.59 14.09 9.72
C ASP A 121 0.48 15.44 9.01
N SER A 122 -0.37 15.50 7.99
CA SER A 122 -0.64 16.74 7.24
C SER A 122 -1.85 17.52 7.79
N GLY A 123 -2.46 17.03 8.88
CA GLY A 123 -3.71 17.54 9.43
C GLY A 123 -4.93 17.15 8.60
N ASN A 124 -4.81 16.21 7.66
CA ASN A 124 -5.93 15.73 6.86
C ASN A 124 -6.80 14.80 7.71
N ILE A 125 -8.13 15.00 7.64
CA ILE A 125 -9.08 14.15 8.33
C ILE A 125 -9.04 12.76 7.69
N CYS A 126 -8.78 11.76 8.51
CA CYS A 126 -8.79 10.36 8.13
C CYS A 126 -9.68 9.58 9.09
N ILE A 127 -10.81 9.08 8.60
CA ILE A 127 -11.75 8.31 9.39
C ILE A 127 -11.37 6.82 9.25
N PRO A 128 -11.13 6.10 10.36
CA PRO A 128 -10.68 4.71 10.30
C PRO A 128 -11.62 3.82 9.49
N ILE A 129 -11.06 2.89 8.72
CA ILE A 129 -11.81 1.97 7.85
C ILE A 129 -12.84 1.12 8.61
N THR A 130 -12.59 0.87 9.90
CA THR A 130 -13.55 0.20 10.80
C THR A 130 -14.90 0.94 10.81
N ILE A 131 -14.91 2.28 10.79
CA ILE A 131 -16.15 3.06 10.74
C ILE A 131 -16.87 2.86 9.41
N LYS A 132 -16.17 2.66 8.28
CA LYS A 132 -16.82 2.32 7.01
C LYS A 132 -17.56 0.98 7.11
N GLN A 133 -17.02 0.00 7.81
CA GLN A 133 -17.69 -1.31 8.01
C GLN A 133 -18.94 -1.17 8.88
N VAL A 134 -18.87 -0.37 9.94
CA VAL A 134 -20.01 -0.05 10.82
C VAL A 134 -21.08 0.70 10.02
N ALA A 135 -20.69 1.73 9.28
CA ALA A 135 -21.56 2.50 8.41
C ALA A 135 -22.29 1.62 7.38
N TYR A 136 -21.57 0.70 6.73
CA TYR A 136 -22.17 -0.27 5.80
C TYR A 136 -23.25 -1.11 6.49
N SER A 137 -23.00 -1.58 7.71
CA SER A 137 -23.98 -2.35 8.49
C SER A 137 -25.20 -1.50 8.85
N TRP A 138 -25.00 -0.25 9.25
CA TRP A 138 -26.05 0.70 9.62
C TRP A 138 -26.95 1.10 8.45
N ILE A 139 -26.39 1.47 7.28
CA ILE A 139 -27.21 1.84 6.12
C ILE A 139 -28.10 0.69 5.65
N ASN A 140 -27.65 -0.56 5.83
CA ASN A 140 -28.37 -1.79 5.48
C ASN A 140 -29.29 -2.31 6.60
N ASP A 141 -29.62 -1.48 7.60
CA ASP A 141 -30.55 -1.81 8.69
C ASP A 141 -30.11 -3.01 9.55
N LYS A 142 -28.81 -3.35 9.56
CA LYS A 142 -28.24 -4.43 10.39
C LYS A 142 -27.73 -3.93 11.74
N MET A 143 -27.82 -2.63 11.99
CA MET A 143 -27.31 -1.95 13.18
C MET A 143 -28.21 -0.77 13.50
N SER A 144 -28.44 -0.49 14.79
CA SER A 144 -29.25 0.65 15.22
C SER A 144 -28.49 1.97 15.12
N ASP A 145 -29.23 3.08 15.09
CA ASP A 145 -28.69 4.44 15.10
C ASP A 145 -27.75 4.68 16.28
N GLY A 146 -28.15 4.26 17.48
CA GLY A 146 -27.32 4.41 18.67
C GLY A 146 -25.99 3.68 18.57
N PHE A 147 -25.96 2.44 18.07
CA PHE A 147 -24.70 1.72 17.88
C PHE A 147 -23.79 2.37 16.84
N PHE A 148 -24.36 2.97 15.78
CA PHE A 148 -23.59 3.71 14.79
C PHE A 148 -22.95 4.97 15.39
N ILE A 149 -23.70 5.78 16.14
CA ILE A 149 -23.16 6.97 16.82
C ILE A 149 -22.14 6.59 17.90
N ASP A 150 -22.39 5.53 18.67
CA ASP A 150 -21.45 5.03 19.67
C ASP A 150 -20.12 4.56 19.04
N ALA A 151 -20.18 3.90 17.89
CA ALA A 151 -18.98 3.53 17.14
C ALA A 151 -18.20 4.77 16.67
N ILE A 152 -18.87 5.79 16.13
CA ILE A 152 -18.20 7.07 15.78
C ILE A 152 -17.54 7.66 17.03
N ASN A 153 -18.26 7.75 18.15
CA ASN A 153 -17.74 8.33 19.39
C ASN A 153 -16.52 7.58 19.96
N LYS A 154 -16.45 6.25 19.74
CA LYS A 154 -15.36 5.41 20.26
C LYS A 154 -14.13 5.37 19.36
N PHE A 155 -14.31 5.44 18.04
CA PHE A 155 -13.23 5.17 17.08
C PHE A 155 -12.86 6.37 16.21
N VAL A 156 -13.60 7.49 16.26
CA VAL A 156 -13.23 8.72 15.57
C VAL A 156 -12.71 9.72 16.61
N ASP A 157 -11.61 10.42 16.28
CA ASP A 157 -11.08 11.48 17.14
C ASP A 157 -12.18 12.53 17.43
N LYS A 158 -12.33 12.89 18.71
CA LYS A 158 -13.29 13.89 19.19
C LYS A 158 -13.05 15.29 18.62
N ASN A 159 -11.84 15.57 18.13
CA ASN A 159 -11.50 16.79 17.40
C ASN A 159 -12.07 16.80 15.97
N ILE A 160 -12.41 15.63 15.42
CA ILE A 160 -12.99 15.45 14.08
C ILE A 160 -14.51 15.44 14.16
N ILE A 161 -15.09 14.59 15.01
CA ILE A 161 -16.53 14.56 15.31
C ILE A 161 -16.73 14.59 16.81
N SER A 162 -17.27 15.69 17.32
CA SER A 162 -17.57 15.91 18.73
C SER A 162 -19.01 15.47 19.04
N ILE A 163 -19.12 14.34 19.73
CA ILE A 163 -20.38 13.79 20.24
C ILE A 163 -20.47 14.09 21.74
N PRO A 164 -21.62 14.59 22.25
CA PRO A 164 -21.80 14.82 23.68
C PRO A 164 -21.56 13.54 24.51
N ASP A 165 -20.85 13.65 25.63
CA ASP A 165 -20.59 12.56 26.58
C ASP A 165 -21.85 12.16 27.40
N LYS A 166 -22.98 11.98 26.71
CA LYS A 166 -24.27 11.55 27.28
C LYS A 166 -24.63 10.13 26.86
N ILE A 167 -23.94 9.56 25.87
CA ILE A 167 -24.24 8.23 25.34
C ILE A 167 -23.74 7.14 26.29
N ASN A 168 -24.61 6.20 26.62
CA ASN A 168 -24.30 4.99 27.35
C ASN A 168 -25.26 3.86 26.94
N GLU A 169 -25.00 2.64 27.38
CA GLU A 169 -25.80 1.47 27.00
C GLU A 169 -27.30 1.62 27.28
N LYS A 170 -27.71 2.47 28.23
CA LYS A 170 -29.11 2.65 28.60
C LYS A 170 -29.88 3.62 27.70
N ASN A 171 -29.20 4.44 26.89
CA ASN A 171 -29.85 5.42 26.03
C ASN A 171 -29.53 5.27 24.54
N LEU A 172 -28.82 4.21 24.13
CA LEU A 172 -28.58 3.90 22.71
C LEU A 172 -29.88 3.81 21.90
N GLU A 173 -30.96 3.29 22.50
CA GLU A 173 -32.27 3.17 21.83
C GLU A 173 -32.98 4.52 21.65
N ASN A 174 -32.58 5.56 22.40
CA ASN A 174 -33.18 6.89 22.29
C ASN A 174 -32.53 7.72 21.19
N ILE A 175 -31.39 7.27 20.65
CA ILE A 175 -30.70 7.96 19.56
C ILE A 175 -31.49 7.75 18.28
N HIS A 176 -31.83 8.85 17.62
CA HIS A 176 -32.57 8.83 16.37
C HIS A 176 -31.83 9.58 15.26
N ILE A 177 -31.62 8.90 14.14
CA ILE A 177 -31.07 9.47 12.92
C ILE A 177 -32.16 9.43 11.83
N PRO A 178 -32.51 10.58 11.23
CA PRO A 178 -33.45 10.61 10.12
C PRO A 178 -32.96 9.75 8.94
N LYS A 179 -33.87 8.96 8.35
CA LYS A 179 -33.54 7.98 7.29
C LYS A 179 -32.75 8.57 6.12
N TRP A 180 -33.00 9.83 5.75
CA TRP A 180 -32.32 10.48 4.63
C TRP A 180 -30.81 10.68 4.87
N VAL A 181 -30.35 10.70 6.13
CA VAL A 181 -28.93 10.80 6.48
C VAL A 181 -28.13 9.60 5.96
N LYS A 182 -28.78 8.43 5.78
CA LYS A 182 -28.16 7.27 5.12
C LYS A 182 -27.63 7.58 3.73
N ASN A 183 -28.18 8.56 3.01
CA ASN A 183 -27.66 8.98 1.71
C ASN A 183 -26.28 9.64 1.84
N ILE A 184 -26.06 10.46 2.86
CA ILE A 184 -24.75 11.08 3.13
C ILE A 184 -23.72 10.00 3.42
N VAL A 185 -24.09 9.04 4.28
CA VAL A 185 -23.22 7.91 4.64
C VAL A 185 -22.98 7.01 3.43
N GLY A 186 -23.97 6.79 2.58
CA GLY A 186 -23.83 6.08 1.32
C GLY A 186 -22.86 6.76 0.36
N TRP A 187 -22.96 8.08 0.17
CA TRP A 187 -22.01 8.83 -0.65
C TRP A 187 -20.59 8.78 -0.10
N TRP A 188 -20.43 8.77 1.23
CA TRP A 188 -19.13 8.60 1.86
C TRP A 188 -18.54 7.20 1.63
N LEU A 189 -19.35 6.15 1.77
CA LEU A 189 -18.95 4.77 1.49
C LEU A 189 -18.59 4.55 0.01
N GLU A 190 -19.29 5.22 -0.89
CA GLU A 190 -19.04 5.22 -2.33
C GLU A 190 -17.89 6.16 -2.75
N GLU A 191 -17.20 6.77 -1.79
CA GLU A 191 -16.09 7.71 -2.01
C GLU A 191 -16.48 8.93 -2.88
N LYS A 192 -17.77 9.27 -2.91
CA LYS A 192 -18.31 10.47 -3.59
C LYS A 192 -18.14 11.74 -2.77
N ILE A 193 -18.01 11.60 -1.45
CA ILE A 193 -17.60 12.65 -0.54
C ILE A 193 -16.43 12.16 0.31
N SER A 194 -15.52 13.07 0.62
CA SER A 194 -14.34 12.84 1.44
C SER A 194 -14.68 12.65 2.93
N ASP A 195 -13.75 12.10 3.70
CA ASP A 195 -13.84 12.01 5.16
C ASP A 195 -14.06 13.40 5.81
N ASN A 196 -13.45 14.44 5.22
CA ASN A 196 -13.65 15.82 5.65
C ASN A 196 -15.08 16.31 5.40
N GLU A 197 -15.67 16.04 4.24
CA GLU A 197 -17.06 16.42 3.96
C GLU A 197 -18.05 15.62 4.80
N PHE A 198 -17.80 14.32 4.98
CA PHE A 198 -18.62 13.46 5.83
C PHE A 198 -18.60 13.91 7.30
N SER A 199 -17.41 14.13 7.87
CA SER A 199 -17.28 14.58 9.27
C SER A 199 -17.98 15.92 9.50
N HIS A 200 -17.80 16.89 8.61
CA HIS A 200 -18.51 18.17 8.69
C HIS A 200 -20.02 18.00 8.58
N ALA A 201 -20.52 17.12 7.70
CA ALA A 201 -21.93 16.85 7.57
C ALA A 201 -22.50 16.24 8.86
N ILE A 202 -21.86 15.20 9.42
CA ILE A 202 -22.29 14.57 10.68
C ILE A 202 -22.25 15.57 11.84
N GLN A 203 -21.17 16.34 11.97
CA GLN A 203 -21.04 17.36 13.01
C GLN A 203 -22.14 18.42 12.90
N TYR A 204 -22.46 18.87 11.68
CA TYR A 204 -23.54 19.82 11.45
C TYR A 204 -24.90 19.26 11.89
N LEU A 205 -25.19 18.00 11.56
CA LEU A 205 -26.47 17.35 11.92
C LEU A 205 -26.62 17.18 13.43
N ILE A 206 -25.54 16.89 14.15
CA ILE A 206 -25.51 16.86 15.62
C ILE A 206 -25.77 18.27 16.17
N ASN A 207 -25.06 19.27 15.68
CA ASN A 207 -25.18 20.66 16.15
C ASN A 207 -26.57 21.28 15.89
N LYS A 208 -27.30 20.78 14.89
CA LYS A 208 -28.66 21.20 14.57
C LYS A 208 -29.74 20.37 15.23
N GLU A 209 -29.36 19.44 16.12
CA GLU A 209 -30.28 18.53 16.80
C GLU A 209 -31.15 17.72 15.81
N ILE A 210 -30.60 17.46 14.62
CA ILE A 210 -31.22 16.60 13.60
C ILE A 210 -30.90 15.13 13.93
N ILE A 211 -29.65 14.86 14.34
CA ILE A 211 -29.31 13.63 15.05
C ILE A 211 -29.56 13.92 16.53
N ILE A 212 -30.52 13.23 17.12
CA ILE A 212 -30.94 13.44 18.51
C ILE A 212 -30.16 12.45 19.39
N ILE A 213 -29.42 12.97 20.36
CA ILE A 213 -28.51 12.24 21.27
C ILE A 213 -28.93 12.45 22.73
#